data_AF-A0A8C5WP23-F1
#
_entry.id   AF-A0A8C5WP23-F1
#
_cell.length_a   1.000
_cell.length_b   1.000
_cell.length_c   1.000
_cell.angle_alpha   90.00
_cell.angle_beta   90.00
_cell.angle_gamma   90.00
#
_symmetry.space_group_name_H-M   'P 1'
#
loop_
_entity.id
_entity.type
_entity.pdbx_description
1 polymer ?
#
loop_
_entity_poly.entity_id
_entity_poly.type
_entity_poly.pdbx_seq_one_letter_code
_entity_poly.pdbx_strand_id
1 'polypeptide(L)'
;MTTAVKQDMPLLGSYGPIDYKRRFFCFWNLCYFQVNWERRHLAFEDVEVRVAMMPLLMAEEDRRTLRLMRHNLDEKAKIMKDVSAWQVGESVYHTTRWVVPRADELYFLQPSKVQEDIFFGYTWST
;
A
#
# COMPACT_ATOMS: atom_id res chain seq x y z
N MET A 1 51.92 42.67 -42.43
CA MET A 1 51.38 41.59 -43.28
C MET A 1 50.23 40.94 -42.53
N THR A 2 48.98 41.17 -42.94
CA THR A 2 47.80 40.60 -42.27
C THR A 2 47.59 39.17 -42.77
N THR A 3 47.78 38.18 -41.91
CA THR A 3 47.54 36.77 -42.23
C THR A 3 46.04 36.50 -42.22
N ALA A 4 45.44 36.33 -43.39
CA ALA A 4 44.03 35.97 -43.52
C ALA A 4 43.83 34.51 -43.08
N VAL A 5 43.07 34.30 -41.99
CA VAL A 5 42.68 32.97 -41.53
C VAL A 5 41.43 32.55 -42.28
N LYS A 6 41.47 31.39 -42.95
CA LYS A 6 40.32 30.82 -43.64
C LYS A 6 39.50 30.02 -42.62
N GLN A 7 38.36 30.56 -42.21
CA GLN A 7 37.40 29.86 -41.34
C GLN A 7 36.35 29.15 -42.18
N ASP A 8 35.97 27.95 -41.75
CA ASP A 8 34.88 27.21 -42.38
C ASP A 8 33.55 27.86 -41.99
N MET A 9 33.11 28.80 -42.83
CA MET A 9 31.80 29.41 -42.74
C MET A 9 30.89 28.87 -43.83
N PRO A 10 29.61 28.61 -43.51
CA PRO A 10 28.63 28.23 -44.51
C PRO A 10 28.44 29.36 -45.51
N LEU A 11 28.13 29.03 -46.77
CA LEU A 11 27.88 30.03 -47.80
C LEU A 11 26.72 30.94 -47.37
N LEU A 12 26.84 32.24 -47.66
CA LEU A 12 25.86 33.24 -47.29
C LEU A 12 24.48 32.86 -47.89
N GLY A 13 23.56 32.38 -47.06
CA GLY A 13 22.24 31.90 -47.47
C GLY A 13 22.06 30.37 -47.60
N SER A 14 23.04 29.54 -47.20
CA SER A 14 22.95 28.07 -47.32
C SER A 14 21.97 27.38 -46.36
N TYR A 15 21.52 28.04 -45.30
CA TYR A 15 20.54 27.44 -44.37
C TYR A 15 19.13 27.89 -44.71
N GLY A 16 18.27 26.95 -45.10
CA GLY A 16 16.83 27.17 -45.16
C GLY A 16 16.24 27.35 -43.75
N PRO A 17 15.02 27.92 -43.62
CA PRO A 17 14.36 28.06 -42.33
C PRO A 17 14.14 26.67 -41.70
N ILE A 18 14.75 26.46 -40.53
CA ILE A 18 14.55 25.25 -39.72
C ILE A 18 13.18 25.39 -39.04
N ASP A 19 12.24 24.48 -39.31
CA ASP A 19 10.91 24.56 -38.71
C ASP A 19 10.97 24.08 -37.24
N TYR A 20 10.97 25.04 -36.30
CA TYR A 20 11.09 24.81 -34.86
C TYR A 20 9.72 24.66 -34.16
N LYS A 21 8.60 24.66 -34.90
CA LYS A 21 7.25 24.70 -34.32
C LYS A 21 6.82 23.34 -33.73
N ARG A 22 6.95 23.19 -32.41
CA ARG A 22 6.32 22.13 -31.60
C ARG A 22 4.79 22.23 -31.58
N ARG A 23 4.09 21.64 -32.56
CA ARG A 23 2.61 21.51 -32.50
C ARG A 23 2.14 20.15 -31.98
N PHE A 24 2.84 19.06 -32.30
CA PHE A 24 2.49 17.71 -31.86
C PHE A 24 2.80 17.45 -30.37
N PHE A 25 3.93 17.97 -29.87
CA PHE A 25 4.30 17.82 -28.47
C PHE A 25 3.26 18.46 -27.53
N CYS A 26 2.76 19.66 -27.86
CA CYS A 26 1.79 20.35 -27.01
C CYS A 26 0.43 19.62 -26.96
N PHE A 27 -0.06 19.13 -28.10
CA PHE A 27 -1.32 18.39 -28.17
C PHE A 27 -1.26 17.03 -27.46
N TRP A 28 -0.18 16.28 -27.66
CA TRP A 28 0.04 15.00 -26.97
C TRP A 28 0.07 15.19 -25.45
N ASN A 29 0.79 16.19 -24.95
CA ASN A 29 0.80 16.49 -23.51
C ASN A 29 -0.61 16.81 -22.98
N LEU A 30 -1.41 17.60 -23.70
CA LEU A 30 -2.80 17.93 -23.30
C LEU A 30 -3.70 16.68 -23.22
N CYS A 31 -3.63 15.78 -24.19
CA CYS A 31 -4.37 14.51 -24.15
C CYS A 31 -3.93 13.63 -22.96
N TYR A 32 -2.62 13.60 -22.65
CA TYR A 32 -2.12 12.88 -21.48
C TYR A 32 -2.58 13.52 -20.17
N PHE A 33 -2.65 14.84 -20.09
CA PHE A 33 -3.22 15.53 -18.93
C PHE A 33 -4.70 15.19 -18.73
N GLN A 34 -5.49 15.14 -19.81
CA GLN A 34 -6.89 14.73 -19.75
C GLN A 34 -7.05 13.29 -19.25
N VAL A 35 -6.31 12.33 -19.80
CA VAL A 35 -6.36 10.93 -19.36
C VAL A 35 -5.89 10.79 -17.90
N ASN A 36 -4.85 11.50 -17.48
CA ASN A 36 -4.39 11.48 -16.08
C ASN A 36 -5.42 12.12 -15.13
N TRP A 37 -6.17 13.12 -15.61
CA TRP A 37 -7.25 13.74 -14.86
C TRP A 37 -8.42 12.77 -14.67
N GLU A 38 -8.86 12.09 -15.73
CA GLU A 38 -9.87 11.05 -15.67
C GLU A 38 -9.46 9.88 -14.74
N ARG A 39 -8.21 9.42 -14.83
CA ARG A 39 -7.68 8.39 -13.91
C ARG A 39 -7.74 8.82 -12.45
N ARG A 40 -7.50 10.11 -12.16
CA ARG A 40 -7.61 10.65 -10.80
C ARG A 40 -9.05 10.71 -10.32
N HIS A 41 -9.99 11.08 -11.20
CA HIS A 41 -11.42 11.05 -10.88
C HIS A 41 -11.88 9.62 -10.55
N LEU A 42 -11.54 8.65 -11.38
CA LEU A 42 -11.88 7.24 -11.12
C LEU A 42 -11.24 6.73 -9.81
N ALA A 43 -9.97 7.06 -9.58
CA ALA A 43 -9.31 6.69 -8.32
C ALA A 43 -9.94 7.36 -7.09
N PHE A 44 -10.54 8.54 -7.26
CA PHE A 44 -11.27 9.22 -6.19
C PHE A 44 -12.61 8.51 -5.92
N GLU A 45 -13.37 8.15 -6.96
CA GLU A 45 -14.58 7.35 -6.83
C GLU A 45 -14.30 6.00 -6.10
N ASP A 46 -13.22 5.31 -6.46
CA ASP A 46 -12.79 4.08 -5.78
C ASP A 46 -12.49 4.29 -4.28
N VAL A 47 -11.87 5.42 -3.93
CA VAL A 47 -11.59 5.80 -2.54
C VAL A 47 -12.88 6.15 -1.81
N GLU A 48 -13.81 6.87 -2.42
CA GLU A 48 -15.12 7.18 -1.83
C GLU A 48 -15.91 5.92 -1.51
N VAL A 49 -15.93 4.95 -2.45
CA VAL A 49 -16.56 3.64 -2.23
C VAL A 49 -15.88 2.92 -1.06
N ARG A 50 -14.54 2.94 -0.99
CA ARG A 50 -13.81 2.33 0.13
C ARG A 50 -14.15 2.98 1.47
N VAL A 51 -14.21 4.31 1.52
CA VAL A 51 -14.57 5.07 2.73
C VAL A 51 -16.00 4.74 3.17
N ALA A 52 -16.93 4.59 2.22
CA ALA A 52 -18.31 4.21 2.51
C ALA A 52 -18.41 2.79 3.13
N MET A 53 -17.58 1.85 2.68
CA MET A 53 -17.58 0.47 3.16
C MET A 53 -16.74 0.24 4.43
N MET A 54 -15.75 1.10 4.68
CA MET A 54 -14.78 0.95 5.78
C MET A 54 -15.41 0.72 7.17
N PRO A 55 -16.47 1.42 7.59
CA PRO A 55 -17.07 1.22 8.91
C PRO A 55 -17.62 -0.20 9.12
N LEU A 56 -18.19 -0.80 8.07
CA LEU A 56 -18.74 -2.14 8.14
C LEU A 56 -17.60 -3.16 8.27
N LEU A 57 -16.58 -3.05 7.42
CA LEU A 57 -15.43 -3.95 7.44
C LEU A 57 -14.68 -3.90 8.79
N MET A 58 -14.49 -2.69 9.33
CA MET A 58 -13.86 -2.50 10.64
C MET A 58 -14.68 -3.16 11.76
N ALA A 59 -16.01 -2.99 11.76
CA ALA A 59 -16.87 -3.61 12.76
C ALA A 59 -16.86 -5.15 12.69
N GLU A 60 -16.77 -5.73 11.48
CA GLU A 60 -16.65 -7.17 11.28
C GLU A 60 -15.29 -7.71 11.74
N GLU A 61 -14.22 -6.98 11.44
CA GLU A 61 -12.86 -7.30 11.88
C GLU A 61 -12.75 -7.24 13.42
N ASP A 62 -13.27 -6.20 14.06
CA ASP A 62 -13.31 -6.07 15.52
C ASP A 62 -14.05 -7.23 16.17
N ARG A 63 -15.20 -7.64 15.61
CA ARG A 63 -15.94 -8.82 16.09
C ARG A 63 -15.13 -10.09 15.92
N ARG A 64 -14.43 -10.26 14.79
CA ARG A 64 -13.60 -11.44 14.51
C ARG A 64 -12.43 -11.54 15.48
N THR A 65 -11.72 -10.44 15.72
CA THR A 65 -10.56 -10.39 16.62
C THR A 65 -10.97 -10.73 18.05
N LEU A 66 -12.03 -10.11 18.57
CA LEU A 66 -12.52 -10.39 19.93
C LEU A 66 -13.01 -11.83 20.10
N ARG A 67 -13.67 -12.41 19.09
CA ARG A 67 -14.09 -13.83 19.12
C ARG A 67 -12.89 -14.76 19.21
N LEU A 68 -11.86 -14.53 18.40
CA LEU A 68 -10.63 -15.32 18.43
C LEU A 68 -9.89 -15.19 19.76
N MET A 69 -9.77 -13.97 20.29
CA MET A 69 -9.17 -13.76 21.60
C MET A 69 -9.92 -14.51 22.69
N ARG A 70 -11.26 -14.44 22.68
CA ARG A 70 -12.08 -15.12 23.67
C ARG A 70 -11.84 -16.63 23.63
N HIS A 71 -11.88 -17.21 22.43
CA HIS A 71 -11.56 -18.62 22.22
C HIS A 71 -10.15 -18.97 22.73
N ASN A 72 -9.14 -18.16 22.39
CA ASN A 72 -7.76 -18.40 22.83
C ASN A 72 -7.61 -18.30 24.34
N LEU A 73 -8.34 -17.41 25.02
CA LEU A 73 -8.34 -17.32 26.48
C LEU A 73 -8.99 -18.56 27.11
N ASP A 74 -10.12 -19.01 26.57
CA ASP A 74 -10.83 -20.20 27.07
C ASP A 74 -9.95 -21.47 26.89
N GLU A 75 -9.24 -21.61 25.76
CA GLU A 75 -8.29 -22.71 25.55
C GLU A 75 -7.03 -22.59 26.43
N LYS A 76 -6.48 -21.39 26.58
CA LYS A 76 -5.36 -21.16 27.52
C LYS A 76 -5.74 -21.53 28.95
N ALA A 77 -6.95 -21.23 29.39
CA ALA A 77 -7.43 -21.61 30.72
C ALA A 77 -7.49 -23.12 30.92
N LYS A 78 -7.91 -23.87 29.88
CA LYS A 78 -7.94 -25.33 29.92
C LYS A 78 -6.53 -25.94 29.95
N ILE A 79 -5.63 -25.43 29.10
CA ILE A 79 -4.27 -25.95 28.93
C ILE A 79 -3.39 -25.61 30.15
N MET A 80 -3.51 -24.39 30.69
CA MET A 80 -2.63 -23.87 31.75
C MET A 80 -3.16 -24.09 33.18
N LYS A 81 -4.25 -24.84 33.34
CA LYS A 81 -4.88 -25.10 34.64
C LYS A 81 -3.92 -25.66 35.71
N ASP A 82 -2.91 -26.41 35.27
CA ASP A 82 -2.00 -27.15 36.17
C ASP A 82 -0.75 -26.33 36.57
N VAL A 83 -0.58 -25.11 36.01
CA VAL A 83 0.58 -24.25 36.26
C VAL A 83 0.21 -23.14 37.25
N SER A 84 0.63 -23.29 38.50
CA SER A 84 0.20 -22.43 39.63
C SER A 84 0.61 -20.95 39.55
N ALA A 85 1.67 -20.62 38.79
CA ALA A 85 2.15 -19.25 38.62
C ALA A 85 1.55 -18.54 37.38
N TRP A 86 0.68 -19.20 36.62
CA TRP A 86 0.16 -18.66 35.36
C TRP A 86 -1.18 -17.96 35.54
N GLN A 87 -1.25 -16.68 35.21
CA GLN A 87 -2.50 -15.92 35.19
C GLN A 87 -3.05 -15.83 33.76
N VAL A 88 -4.25 -16.37 33.53
CA VAL A 88 -4.87 -16.35 32.21
C VAL A 88 -5.38 -14.95 31.89
N GLY A 89 -4.93 -14.39 30.77
CA GLY A 89 -5.39 -13.08 30.30
C GLY A 89 -4.70 -11.88 30.95
N GLU A 90 -3.67 -12.10 31.77
CA GLU A 90 -2.82 -11.02 32.26
C GLU A 90 -2.08 -10.37 31.07
N SER A 91 -2.11 -9.03 31.00
CA SER A 91 -1.43 -8.29 29.95
C SER A 91 0.07 -8.24 30.22
N VAL A 92 0.88 -8.52 29.20
CA VAL A 92 2.35 -8.39 29.27
C VAL A 92 2.79 -6.93 29.50
N TYR A 93 1.98 -5.98 29.05
CA TYR A 93 2.25 -4.56 29.18
C TYR A 93 1.77 -4.02 30.53
N HIS A 94 2.48 -3.03 31.07
CA HIS A 94 2.10 -2.32 32.30
C HIS A 94 0.98 -1.29 32.10
N THR A 95 0.42 -1.18 30.89
CA THR A 95 -0.61 -0.19 30.55
C THR A 95 -2.00 -0.81 30.56
N THR A 96 -2.99 -0.07 31.04
CA THR A 96 -4.43 -0.45 30.96
C THR A 96 -5.06 -0.18 29.59
N ARG A 97 -4.31 0.43 28.66
CA ARG A 97 -4.77 0.72 27.30
C ARG A 97 -4.88 -0.57 26.49
N TRP A 98 -5.89 -0.65 25.62
CA TRP A 98 -5.97 -1.68 24.60
C TRP A 98 -4.74 -1.67 23.68
N VAL A 99 -4.16 -2.85 23.48
CA VAL A 99 -3.08 -3.09 22.54
C VAL A 99 -3.60 -4.02 21.46
N VAL A 100 -3.41 -3.62 20.19
CA VAL A 100 -3.80 -4.45 19.05
C VAL A 100 -3.00 -5.75 19.12
N PRO A 101 -3.67 -6.92 19.08
CA PRO A 101 -2.97 -8.19 19.14
C PRO A 101 -2.13 -8.39 17.89
N ARG A 102 -1.01 -9.09 18.04
CA ARG A 102 -0.24 -9.49 16.87
C ARG A 102 -0.86 -10.73 16.21
N ALA A 103 -0.55 -10.95 14.94
CA ALA A 103 -1.07 -12.11 14.20
C ALA A 103 -0.62 -13.45 14.82
N ASP A 104 0.61 -13.53 15.34
CA ASP A 104 1.11 -14.67 16.12
C ASP A 104 0.24 -14.93 17.36
N GLU A 105 -0.16 -13.89 18.08
CA GLU A 105 -0.98 -14.02 19.29
C GLU A 105 -2.43 -14.42 19.01
N LEU A 106 -2.96 -14.08 17.83
CA LEU A 106 -4.32 -14.46 17.42
C LEU A 106 -4.39 -15.87 16.87
N TYR A 107 -3.41 -16.29 16.08
CA TYR A 107 -3.51 -17.48 15.24
C TYR A 107 -2.64 -18.66 15.69
N PHE A 108 -1.90 -18.57 16.80
CA PHE A 108 -1.03 -19.66 17.28
C PHE A 108 -1.73 -21.02 17.52
N LEU A 109 -3.03 -21.04 17.83
CA LEU A 109 -3.80 -22.30 17.98
C LEU A 109 -4.34 -22.87 16.67
N GLN A 110 -4.32 -22.08 15.59
CA GLN A 110 -4.82 -22.54 14.30
C GLN A 110 -3.87 -23.55 13.65
N PRO A 111 -4.36 -24.38 12.70
CA PRO A 111 -3.50 -25.27 11.92
C PRO A 111 -2.40 -24.51 11.17
N SER A 112 -1.24 -25.15 10.97
CA SER A 112 -0.07 -24.53 10.33
C SER A 112 -0.38 -23.92 8.97
N LYS A 113 -1.16 -24.61 8.12
CA LYS A 113 -1.57 -24.11 6.81
C LYS A 113 -2.29 -22.76 6.90
N VAL A 114 -3.20 -22.62 7.86
CA VAL A 114 -3.95 -21.37 8.07
C VAL A 114 -3.02 -20.26 8.53
N GLN A 115 -2.03 -20.58 9.37
CA GLN A 115 -1.02 -19.61 9.79
C GLN A 115 -0.19 -19.14 8.58
N GLU A 116 0.32 -20.06 7.76
CA GLU A 116 1.09 -19.74 6.54
C GLU A 116 0.30 -18.83 5.60
N ASP A 117 -0.98 -19.14 5.37
CA ASP A 117 -1.88 -18.33 4.54
C ASP A 117 -2.07 -16.92 5.11
N ILE A 118 -2.15 -16.76 6.44
CA ILE A 118 -2.32 -15.45 7.08
C ILE A 118 -1.04 -14.62 7.01
N PHE A 119 0.13 -15.24 7.26
CA PHE A 119 1.41 -14.52 7.27
C PHE A 119 1.89 -14.18 5.86
N PHE A 120 1.69 -15.08 4.91
CA PHE A 120 2.29 -14.95 3.58
C PHE A 120 1.31 -14.96 2.41
N GLY A 121 0.01 -15.16 2.65
CA GLY A 121 -0.98 -15.29 1.58
C GLY A 121 -0.95 -14.11 0.62
N TYR A 122 -0.86 -12.87 1.13
CA TYR A 122 -0.75 -11.67 0.31
C TYR A 122 0.55 -11.59 -0.49
N THR A 123 1.68 -12.02 0.09
CA THR A 123 2.99 -11.94 -0.58
C THR A 123 3.11 -12.96 -1.71
N TRP A 124 2.47 -14.12 -1.60
CA TRP A 124 2.50 -15.16 -2.61
C TRP A 124 1.34 -15.09 -3.62
N SER A 125 0.36 -14.19 -3.41
CA SER A 125 -0.80 -14.01 -4.29
C SER A 125 -0.52 -13.06 -5.47
N THR A 126 0.56 -13.30 -6.20
CA THR A 126 0.93 -12.56 -7.44
C THR A 126 0.68 -13.38 -8.67
#